data_AF-A0A1Y6LUV8-F1
#
_entry.id   AF-A0A1Y6LUV8-F1
#
_cell.length_a   1.000
_cell.length_b   1.000
_cell.length_c   1.000
_cell.angle_alpha   90.00
_cell.angle_beta   90.00
_cell.angle_gamma   90.00
#
_symmetry.space_group_name_H-M   'P 1'
#
loop_
_entity.id
_entity.type
_entity.pdbx_description
1 polymer ?
#
loop_
_entity_poly.entity_id
_entity_poly.type
_entity_poly.pdbx_seq_one_letter_code
_entity_poly.pdbx_strand_id
1 'polypeptide(L)'
;MDIQARFKRKDRVEPKLQEKATMAFLRSQPDFVSCPSSTCKDGASMADGNIFTCRTCQYRYCFACNVPFHEDEGCQEFQDRIQEDERKTLEIAESLEEVSRTTKPCPKCKVPIQKGKGCDHMSCTRCKYQYCWLCFAEQRDILRIGNHMHERDCKHWRHP
;
A
#
# COMPACT_ATOMS: atom_id res chain seq x y z
N MET A 1 51.16 60.60 7.22
CA MET A 1 50.82 59.43 8.07
C MET A 1 49.30 59.26 8.05
N ASP A 2 48.87 58.48 7.06
CA ASP A 2 47.69 57.62 6.90
C ASP A 2 46.27 58.05 7.31
N ILE A 3 45.62 58.79 6.41
CA ILE A 3 44.16 58.94 6.32
C ILE A 3 43.59 57.83 5.40
N GLN A 4 43.97 56.57 5.63
CA GLN A 4 43.49 55.41 4.84
C GLN A 4 42.98 54.24 5.70
N ALA A 5 42.41 54.52 6.88
CA ALA A 5 41.95 53.45 7.77
C ALA A 5 40.45 53.53 8.16
N ARG A 6 39.58 54.17 7.36
CA ARG A 6 38.13 54.26 7.70
C ARG A 6 37.12 53.99 6.59
N PHE A 7 37.52 53.55 5.39
CA PHE A 7 36.60 53.36 4.27
C PHE A 7 36.61 51.94 3.66
N LYS A 8 36.58 50.90 4.50
CA LYS A 8 36.37 49.51 4.04
C LYS A 8 35.32 48.79 4.88
N ARG A 9 34.09 49.30 4.86
CA ARG A 9 32.88 48.53 5.18
C ARG A 9 31.82 48.94 4.18
N LYS A 10 31.93 48.44 2.94
CA LYS A 10 30.92 48.64 1.91
C LYS A 10 30.35 47.27 1.54
N ASP A 11 29.23 46.96 2.19
CA ASP A 11 28.10 46.22 1.62
C ASP A 11 28.38 44.89 0.92
N ARG A 12 29.00 43.94 1.62
CA ARG A 12 28.84 42.53 1.25
C ARG A 12 27.64 41.98 2.02
N VAL A 13 26.45 42.09 1.42
CA VAL A 13 25.26 41.39 1.92
C VAL A 13 25.62 39.91 1.99
N GLU A 14 25.46 39.28 3.17
CA GLU A 14 25.77 37.86 3.32
C GLU A 14 24.95 37.04 2.31
N PRO A 15 25.55 36.06 1.60
CA PRO A 15 24.85 35.30 0.56
C PRO A 15 23.61 34.57 1.10
N LYS A 16 23.63 34.14 2.36
CA LYS A 16 22.45 33.56 3.04
C LYS A 16 21.33 34.56 3.29
N LEU A 17 21.65 35.84 3.52
CA LEU A 17 20.66 36.90 3.69
C LEU A 17 20.02 37.26 2.34
N GLN A 18 20.81 37.30 1.27
CA GLN A 18 20.30 37.46 -0.10
C GLN A 18 19.36 36.32 -0.48
N GLU A 19 19.76 35.07 -0.24
CA GLU A 19 18.93 33.91 -0.55
C GLU A 19 17.59 33.93 0.20
N LYS A 20 17.59 34.25 1.49
CA LYS A 20 16.36 34.40 2.29
C LYS A 20 15.45 35.51 1.77
N ALA A 21 16.02 36.67 1.43
CA ALA A 21 15.26 37.79 0.88
C ALA A 21 14.66 37.46 -0.49
N THR A 22 15.42 36.78 -1.36
CA THR A 22 14.95 36.30 -2.67
C THR A 22 13.80 35.31 -2.50
N MET A 23 13.88 34.37 -1.55
CA MET A 23 12.81 33.43 -1.27
C MET A 23 11.55 34.08 -0.70
N ALA A 24 11.71 35.08 0.17
CA ALA A 24 10.59 35.86 0.70
C ALA A 24 9.86 36.61 -0.42
N PHE A 25 10.60 37.19 -1.36
CA PHE A 25 10.04 37.88 -2.52
C PHE A 25 9.36 36.94 -3.52
N LEU A 26 9.94 35.76 -3.79
CA LEU A 26 9.31 34.76 -4.66
C LEU A 26 7.97 34.28 -4.07
N ARG A 27 7.94 34.04 -2.75
CA ARG A 27 6.70 33.64 -2.04
C ARG A 27 5.61 34.70 -2.05
N SER A 28 5.93 35.97 -2.28
CA SER A 28 4.94 37.04 -2.39
C SER A 28 4.41 37.24 -3.81
N GLN A 29 4.91 36.49 -4.80
CA GLN A 29 4.41 36.58 -6.17
C GLN A 29 3.10 35.79 -6.34
N PRO A 30 2.17 36.26 -7.18
CA PRO A 30 0.87 35.62 -7.38
C PRO A 30 0.93 34.26 -8.10
N ASP A 31 2.01 33.98 -8.82
CA ASP A 31 2.28 32.72 -9.54
C ASP A 31 3.07 31.71 -8.68
N PHE A 32 3.43 32.06 -7.45
CA PHE A 32 4.14 31.17 -6.55
C PHE A 32 3.22 30.07 -6.02
N VAL A 33 3.66 28.83 -6.18
CA VAL A 33 2.97 27.65 -5.66
C VAL A 33 3.86 26.92 -4.67
N SER A 34 3.30 26.65 -3.48
CA SER A 34 3.97 25.84 -2.46
C SER A 34 4.12 24.40 -2.95
N CYS A 35 5.25 23.77 -2.63
CA CYS A 35 5.48 22.38 -2.95
C CYS A 35 4.43 21.48 -2.25
N PRO A 36 3.71 20.60 -2.97
CA PRO A 36 2.72 19.70 -2.37
C PRO A 36 3.34 18.57 -1.53
N SER A 37 4.66 18.38 -1.60
CA SER A 37 5.35 17.36 -0.80
C SER A 37 5.17 17.61 0.70
N SER A 38 4.83 16.55 1.45
CA SER A 38 4.63 16.60 2.90
C SER A 38 5.87 17.00 3.70
N THR A 39 7.06 16.95 3.09
CA THR A 39 8.35 17.24 3.74
C THR A 39 9.01 18.53 3.25
N CYS A 40 8.51 19.14 2.18
CA CYS A 40 9.10 20.33 1.59
C CYS A 40 8.36 21.60 2.03
N LYS A 41 9.08 22.58 2.55
CA LYS A 41 8.54 23.91 2.92
C LYS A 41 8.83 24.97 1.87
N ASP A 42 9.28 24.54 0.70
CA ASP A 42 9.64 25.42 -0.40
C ASP A 42 8.53 25.41 -1.47
N GLY A 43 8.79 26.02 -2.61
CA GLY A 43 7.89 26.06 -3.74
C GLY A 43 8.61 26.55 -4.98
N ALA A 44 7.85 26.76 -6.04
CA ALA A 44 8.33 27.34 -7.27
C ALA A 44 7.22 28.20 -7.88
N SER A 45 7.60 29.18 -8.70
CA SER A 45 6.63 29.81 -9.59
C SER A 45 6.16 28.78 -10.61
N MET A 46 4.86 28.78 -10.87
CA MET A 46 4.29 28.01 -11.96
C MET A 46 4.66 28.69 -13.28
N ALA A 47 5.52 28.06 -14.08
CA ALA A 47 5.66 28.43 -15.49
C ALA A 47 4.40 28.00 -16.25
N ASP A 48 4.11 28.66 -17.38
CA ASP A 48 2.94 28.39 -18.23
C ASP A 48 2.76 26.87 -18.47
N GLY A 49 1.72 26.29 -17.86
CA GLY A 49 1.44 24.87 -17.94
C GLY A 49 0.82 24.31 -16.66
N ASN A 50 0.53 23.00 -16.70
CA ASN A 50 -0.12 22.29 -15.62
C ASN A 50 0.86 21.45 -14.77
N ILE A 51 2.16 21.49 -15.06
CA ILE A 51 3.16 20.65 -14.39
C ILE A 51 4.03 21.53 -13.50
N PHE A 52 3.95 21.30 -12.21
CA PHE A 52 4.80 21.90 -11.20
C PHE A 52 6.07 21.10 -11.00
N THR A 53 7.19 21.79 -10.82
CA THR A 53 8.46 21.18 -10.40
C THR A 53 9.08 22.02 -9.29
N CYS A 54 9.24 21.44 -8.11
CA CYS A 54 9.87 22.14 -6.99
C CYS A 54 11.38 22.31 -7.24
N ARG A 55 11.88 23.55 -7.22
CA ARG A 55 13.32 23.87 -7.34
C ARG A 55 14.22 23.20 -6.28
N THR A 56 13.66 22.90 -5.10
CA THR A 56 14.44 22.47 -3.94
C THR A 56 14.46 20.96 -3.76
N CYS A 57 13.31 20.30 -3.93
CA CYS A 57 13.21 18.84 -3.76
C CYS A 57 12.94 18.08 -5.07
N GLN A 58 12.84 18.79 -6.20
CA GLN A 58 12.53 18.21 -7.52
C GLN A 58 11.20 17.43 -7.58
N TYR A 59 10.33 17.58 -6.57
CA TYR A 59 9.00 16.99 -6.58
C TYR A 59 8.19 17.58 -7.73
N ARG A 60 7.61 16.69 -8.55
CA ARG A 60 6.80 17.04 -9.71
C ARG A 60 5.33 16.73 -9.42
N TYR A 61 4.44 17.63 -9.80
CA TYR A 61 3.01 17.52 -9.54
C TYR A 61 2.20 17.99 -10.74
N CYS A 62 1.14 17.27 -11.10
CA CYS A 62 0.25 17.63 -12.18
C CYS A 62 -0.98 18.35 -11.61
N PHE A 63 -1.09 19.64 -11.84
CA PHE A 63 -2.24 20.45 -11.44
C PHE A 63 -3.47 20.28 -12.32
N ALA A 64 -3.34 19.67 -13.51
CA ALA A 64 -4.49 19.38 -14.37
C ALA A 64 -5.43 18.33 -13.75
N CYS A 65 -4.85 17.31 -13.11
CA CYS A 65 -5.57 16.20 -12.48
C CYS A 65 -5.32 16.11 -10.97
N ASN A 66 -4.56 17.05 -10.40
CA ASN A 66 -4.26 17.17 -8.98
C ASN A 66 -3.66 15.88 -8.36
N VAL A 67 -2.66 15.32 -9.01
CA VAL A 67 -1.91 14.13 -8.56
C VAL A 67 -0.40 14.30 -8.74
N PRO A 68 0.44 13.46 -8.10
CA PRO A 68 1.87 13.40 -8.43
C PRO A 68 2.07 13.26 -9.94
N PHE A 69 3.15 13.85 -10.46
CA PHE A 69 3.41 13.85 -11.88
C PHE A 69 3.47 12.43 -12.48
N HIS A 70 2.89 12.27 -13.66
CA HIS A 70 2.86 11.05 -14.46
C HIS A 70 3.43 11.34 -15.86
N GLU A 71 4.46 10.59 -16.27
CA GLU A 71 5.30 10.92 -17.43
C GLU A 71 4.80 10.36 -18.76
N ASP A 72 4.24 9.15 -18.74
CA ASP A 72 4.02 8.33 -19.94
C ASP A 72 2.55 8.28 -20.41
N GLU A 73 1.65 8.95 -19.69
CA GLU A 73 0.21 8.84 -19.93
C GLU A 73 -0.49 10.19 -19.71
N GLY A 74 -1.57 10.42 -20.47
CA GLY A 74 -2.43 11.58 -20.30
C GLY A 74 -3.14 11.55 -18.94
N CYS A 75 -3.65 12.71 -18.50
CA CYS A 75 -4.37 12.82 -17.22
C CYS A 75 -5.54 11.83 -17.13
N GLN A 76 -6.28 11.62 -18.22
CA GLN A 76 -7.42 10.69 -18.23
C GLN A 76 -6.95 9.24 -18.10
N GLU A 77 -5.94 8.83 -18.87
CA GLU A 77 -5.38 7.48 -18.84
C GLU A 77 -4.82 7.13 -17.45
N PHE A 78 -4.12 8.08 -16.82
CA PHE A 78 -3.66 7.93 -15.44
C PHE A 78 -4.82 7.65 -14.48
N GLN A 79 -5.90 8.44 -14.56
CA GLN A 79 -7.06 8.28 -13.69
C GLN A 79 -7.77 6.95 -13.92
N ASP A 80 -7.95 6.56 -15.18
CA ASP A 80 -8.58 5.29 -15.55
C ASP A 80 -7.75 4.11 -15.02
N ARG A 81 -6.42 4.18 -15.10
CA ARG A 81 -5.51 3.16 -14.57
C ARG A 81 -5.64 3.02 -13.05
N ILE A 82 -5.65 4.13 -12.32
CA ILE A 82 -5.79 4.11 -10.85
C ILE A 82 -7.14 3.52 -10.44
N GLN A 83 -8.24 3.93 -11.10
CA GLN A 83 -9.57 3.37 -10.82
C GLN A 83 -9.64 1.87 -11.11
N GLU A 84 -9.03 1.43 -12.20
CA GLU A 84 -8.96 0.02 -12.57
C GLU A 84 -8.14 -0.80 -11.56
N ASP A 85 -7.02 -0.26 -11.07
CA ASP A 85 -6.20 -0.90 -10.04
C ASP A 85 -6.94 -0.99 -8.69
N GLU A 86 -7.69 0.05 -8.32
CA GLU A 86 -8.58 0.04 -7.15
C GLU A 86 -9.67 -1.03 -7.29
N ARG A 87 -10.33 -1.10 -8.44
CA ARG A 87 -11.35 -2.11 -8.74
C ARG A 87 -10.80 -3.52 -8.62
N LYS A 88 -9.64 -3.81 -9.23
CA LYS A 88 -8.96 -5.12 -9.12
C LYS A 88 -8.62 -5.45 -7.67
N THR A 89 -8.17 -4.47 -6.90
CA THR A 89 -7.83 -4.66 -5.49
C THR A 89 -9.06 -5.08 -4.69
N LEU A 90 -10.21 -4.44 -4.93
CA LEU A 90 -11.48 -4.81 -4.31
C LEU A 90 -11.93 -6.21 -4.73
N GLU A 91 -11.87 -6.54 -6.02
CA GLU A 91 -12.24 -7.87 -6.53
C GLU A 91 -11.38 -9.00 -5.93
N ILE A 92 -10.08 -8.76 -5.74
CA ILE A 92 -9.17 -9.71 -5.08
C ILE A 92 -9.56 -9.86 -3.60
N ALA A 93 -9.87 -8.76 -2.91
CA ALA A 93 -10.27 -8.80 -1.51
C ALA A 93 -11.57 -9.62 -1.32
N GLU A 94 -12.58 -9.35 -2.14
CA GLU A 94 -13.85 -10.09 -2.15
C GLU A 94 -13.62 -11.58 -2.46
N SER A 95 -12.77 -11.90 -3.44
CA SER A 95 -12.43 -13.28 -3.78
C SER A 95 -11.75 -14.02 -2.62
N LEU A 96 -10.85 -13.35 -1.90
CA LEU A 96 -10.19 -13.92 -0.73
C LEU A 96 -11.17 -14.14 0.43
N GLU A 97 -12.10 -13.22 0.65
CA GLU A 97 -13.17 -13.37 1.64
C GLU A 97 -14.08 -14.55 1.30
N GLU A 98 -14.48 -14.71 0.03
CA GLU A 98 -15.27 -15.85 -0.44
C GLU A 98 -14.58 -17.18 -0.17
N VAL A 99 -13.28 -17.27 -0.49
CA VAL A 99 -12.47 -18.46 -0.20
C VAL A 99 -12.46 -18.73 1.30
N SER A 100 -12.25 -17.71 2.14
CA SER A 100 -12.26 -17.85 3.60
C SER A 100 -13.60 -18.36 4.14
N ARG A 101 -14.72 -17.88 3.56
CA ARG A 101 -16.08 -18.24 3.97
C ARG A 101 -16.48 -19.65 3.55
N THR A 102 -16.02 -20.10 2.38
CA THR A 102 -16.49 -21.36 1.77
C THR A 102 -15.55 -22.54 1.95
N THR A 103 -14.35 -22.31 2.47
CA THR A 103 -13.33 -23.34 2.63
C THR A 103 -12.89 -23.50 4.08
N LYS A 104 -12.23 -24.62 4.38
CA LYS A 104 -11.49 -24.83 5.63
C LYS A 104 -10.06 -25.22 5.30
N PRO A 105 -9.07 -24.84 6.13
CA PRO A 105 -7.69 -25.22 5.88
C PRO A 105 -7.48 -26.72 6.12
N CYS A 106 -6.71 -27.38 5.25
CA CYS A 106 -6.23 -28.73 5.52
C CYS A 106 -5.44 -28.75 6.84
N PRO A 107 -5.73 -29.63 7.81
CA PRO A 107 -5.06 -29.61 9.12
C PRO A 107 -3.55 -29.84 9.01
N LYS A 108 -3.09 -30.58 7.99
CA LYS A 108 -1.67 -30.87 7.74
C LYS A 108 -0.93 -29.79 6.95
N CYS A 109 -1.43 -29.41 5.77
CA CYS A 109 -0.70 -28.52 4.84
C CYS A 109 -1.33 -27.14 4.64
N LYS A 110 -2.42 -26.84 5.35
CA LYS A 110 -3.12 -25.54 5.42
C LYS A 110 -3.71 -25.01 4.11
N VAL A 111 -3.60 -25.72 2.99
CA VAL A 111 -4.28 -25.29 1.76
C VAL A 111 -5.80 -25.23 1.99
N PRO A 112 -6.48 -24.20 1.45
CA PRO A 112 -7.93 -24.11 1.49
C PRO A 112 -8.57 -25.31 0.79
N ILE A 113 -9.47 -26.00 1.47
CA ILE A 113 -10.25 -27.10 0.91
C ILE A 113 -11.72 -26.71 0.99
N GLN A 114 -12.44 -26.77 -0.12
CA GLN A 114 -13.89 -26.65 -0.13
C GLN A 114 -14.53 -27.98 0.26
N LYS A 115 -15.61 -27.96 1.05
CA LYS A 115 -16.32 -29.21 1.38
C LYS A 115 -16.93 -29.80 0.10
N GLY A 116 -16.61 -31.06 -0.19
CA GLY A 116 -17.33 -31.81 -1.21
C GLY A 116 -18.78 -32.14 -0.78
N LYS A 117 -19.59 -32.65 -1.72
CA LYS A 117 -20.90 -33.23 -1.39
C LYS A 117 -20.71 -34.63 -0.79
N GLY A 118 -21.48 -34.97 0.25
CA GLY A 118 -21.50 -36.32 0.83
C GLY A 118 -20.94 -36.41 2.25
N CYS A 119 -19.94 -37.27 2.45
CA CYS A 119 -19.40 -37.68 3.76
C CYS A 119 -18.52 -36.61 4.42
N ASP A 120 -18.37 -36.66 5.75
CA ASP A 120 -17.44 -35.80 6.48
C ASP A 120 -16.00 -36.34 6.47
N HIS A 121 -15.74 -37.54 5.96
CA HIS A 121 -14.38 -38.00 5.69
C HIS A 121 -13.84 -37.29 4.43
N MET A 122 -12.76 -36.53 4.61
CA MET A 122 -12.13 -35.74 3.56
C MET A 122 -10.70 -36.17 3.33
N SER A 123 -10.29 -36.18 2.06
CA SER A 123 -8.90 -36.40 1.63
C SER A 123 -8.34 -35.13 1.01
N CYS A 124 -7.25 -34.58 1.55
CA CYS A 124 -6.59 -33.42 0.97
C CYS A 124 -6.03 -33.74 -0.42
N THR A 125 -6.42 -32.99 -1.43
CA THR A 125 -5.97 -33.23 -2.82
C THR A 125 -4.47 -33.01 -2.98
N ARG A 126 -3.87 -32.09 -2.22
CA ARG A 126 -2.43 -31.75 -2.24
C ARG A 126 -1.57 -32.74 -1.47
N CYS A 127 -1.80 -32.92 -0.16
CA CYS A 127 -0.93 -33.72 0.70
C CYS A 127 -1.46 -35.13 1.02
N LYS A 128 -2.62 -35.51 0.46
CA LYS A 128 -3.30 -36.80 0.65
C LYS A 128 -3.69 -37.14 2.10
N TYR A 129 -3.56 -36.20 3.03
CA TYR A 129 -4.00 -36.37 4.42
C TYR A 129 -5.50 -36.60 4.50
N GLN A 130 -5.90 -37.61 5.26
CA GLN A 130 -7.29 -38.04 5.43
C GLN A 130 -7.78 -37.68 6.83
N TYR A 131 -8.91 -36.98 6.93
CA TYR A 131 -9.39 -36.41 8.18
C TYR A 131 -10.90 -36.21 8.21
N CYS A 132 -11.45 -36.03 9.41
CA CYS A 132 -12.84 -35.60 9.60
C CYS A 132 -13.01 -34.10 9.34
N TRP A 133 -13.90 -33.71 8.44
CA TRP A 133 -14.20 -32.32 8.10
C TRP A 133 -14.74 -31.48 9.28
N LEU A 134 -15.40 -32.15 10.22
CA LEU A 134 -16.05 -31.48 11.35
C LEU A 134 -15.04 -31.13 12.45
N CYS A 135 -14.19 -32.08 12.82
CA CYS A 135 -13.29 -31.97 13.98
C CYS A 135 -11.81 -32.14 13.66
N PHE A 136 -11.45 -32.23 12.37
CA PHE A 136 -10.07 -32.36 11.87
C PHE A 136 -9.26 -33.57 12.35
N ALA A 137 -9.85 -34.49 13.10
CA ALA A 137 -9.21 -35.72 13.58
C ALA A 137 -8.74 -36.62 12.42
N GLU A 138 -7.62 -37.31 12.63
CA GLU A 138 -6.98 -38.15 11.62
C GLU A 138 -7.78 -39.42 11.34
N GLN A 139 -8.03 -39.71 10.07
CA GLN A 139 -8.79 -40.90 9.67
C GLN A 139 -8.08 -42.19 10.08
N ARG A 140 -6.74 -42.22 10.04
CA ARG A 140 -5.94 -43.39 10.42
C ARG A 140 -6.15 -43.77 11.88
N ASP A 141 -6.21 -42.79 12.79
CA ASP A 141 -6.39 -43.03 14.21
C ASP A 141 -7.82 -43.47 14.53
N ILE A 142 -8.81 -42.86 13.88
CA ILE A 142 -10.22 -43.27 14.00
C ILE A 142 -10.40 -44.73 13.58
N LEU A 143 -9.77 -45.16 12.48
CA LEU A 143 -9.87 -46.53 11.99
C LEU A 143 -9.11 -47.54 12.86
N ARG A 144 -7.99 -47.13 13.48
CA ARG A 144 -7.14 -48.02 14.28
C ARG A 144 -7.61 -48.17 15.72
N ILE A 145 -8.05 -47.07 16.33
CA ILE A 145 -8.30 -46.97 17.77
C ILE A 145 -9.81 -46.90 18.02
N GLY A 146 -10.56 -46.15 17.20
CA GLY A 146 -12.02 -46.08 17.24
C GLY A 146 -12.57 -44.65 17.25
N ASN A 147 -13.89 -44.56 17.29
CA ASN A 147 -14.63 -43.28 17.15
C ASN A 147 -14.37 -42.28 18.30
N HIS A 148 -13.80 -42.70 19.43
CA HIS A 148 -13.41 -41.80 20.50
C HIS A 148 -12.21 -40.89 20.14
N MET A 149 -11.54 -41.14 19.01
CA MET A 149 -10.47 -40.29 18.47
C MET A 149 -10.99 -39.03 17.75
N HIS A 150 -12.29 -38.92 17.50
CA HIS A 150 -12.88 -37.63 17.13
C HIS A 150 -12.78 -36.63 18.31
N GLU A 151 -12.91 -35.32 18.05
CA GLU A 151 -13.13 -34.38 19.17
C GLU A 151 -14.48 -34.65 19.83
N ARG A 152 -14.60 -34.41 21.15
CA ARG A 152 -15.79 -34.74 21.94
C ARG A 152 -17.09 -34.15 21.40
N ASP A 153 -17.02 -32.95 20.82
CA ASP A 153 -18.17 -32.25 20.26
C ASP A 153 -18.48 -32.64 18.80
N CYS A 154 -17.68 -33.53 18.21
CA CYS A 154 -17.94 -34.09 16.89
C CYS A 154 -19.12 -35.06 16.96
N LYS A 155 -20.07 -34.95 16.01
CA LYS A 155 -21.22 -35.88 15.92
C LYS A 155 -20.83 -37.37 15.79
N HIS A 156 -19.62 -37.63 15.29
CA HIS A 156 -19.06 -38.98 15.08
C HIS A 156 -18.36 -39.52 16.32
N TRP A 157 -18.13 -38.69 17.34
CA TRP A 157 -17.53 -39.13 18.59
C TRP A 157 -18.42 -40.14 19.31
N ARG A 158 -17.79 -41.17 19.88
CA ARG A 158 -18.42 -42.18 20.74
C ARG A 158 -17.46 -42.51 21.87
N HIS A 159 -18.00 -42.79 23.05
CA HIS A 159 -17.20 -43.26 24.18
C HIS A 159 -16.53 -44.61 23.83
N PRO A 160 -15.29 -44.88 24.29
CA PRO A 160 -14.64 -46.20 24.16
C PRO A 160 -15.46 -47.34 24.77
#